data_AF-A0A523J1M7-F1
#
_entry.id   AF-A0A523J1M7-F1
#
_cell.length_a   1.000
_cell.length_b   1.000
_cell.length_c   1.000
_cell.angle_alpha   90.00
_cell.angle_beta   90.00
_cell.angle_gamma   90.00
#
_symmetry.space_group_name_H-M   'P 1'
#
loop_
_entity.id
_entity.type
_entity.pdbx_description
1 polymer ?
#
loop_
_entity_poly.entity_id
_entity_poly.type
_entity_poly.pdbx_seq_one_letter_code
_entity_poly.pdbx_strand_id
1 'polypeptide(L)' 'MEFAIPLGGRLGDADRNLGPAMIFLASEMSSFITGQAIAVDGGMVMLG' A
#
# COMPACT_ATOMS: atom_id res chain seq x y z
N MET A 1 -3.38 -21.85 -7.14
CA MET A 1 -2.30 -20.92 -6.80
C MET A 1 -2.85 -20.05 -5.69
N GLU A 2 -2.48 -20.33 -4.44
CA GLU A 2 -2.87 -19.45 -3.34
C GLU A 2 -2.01 -18.19 -3.50
N PHE A 3 -2.54 -17.16 -4.15
CA PHE A 3 -1.91 -15.84 -4.10
C PHE A 3 -2.19 -15.27 -2.71
N ALA A 4 -1.51 -15.85 -1.73
CA ALA A 4 -1.51 -15.41 -0.36
C ALA A 4 -0.86 -14.02 -0.33
N ILE A 5 -1.54 -13.07 0.31
CA ILE A 5 -0.99 -11.76 0.63
C ILE A 5 0.36 -11.97 1.32
N PRO A 6 1.51 -11.67 0.70
CA PRO A 6 2.82 -12.06 1.22
C PRO A 6 3.07 -11.58 2.64
N LEU A 7 2.62 -10.37 2.96
CA LEU A 7 2.72 -9.82 4.31
C LEU A 7 1.54 -10.28 5.17
N GLY A 8 1.79 -11.34 5.95
CA GLY A 8 0.90 -11.79 7.02
C GLY A 8 -0.32 -12.59 6.54
N GLY A 9 -0.46 -12.88 5.24
CA GLY A 9 -1.49 -13.78 4.71
C GLY A 9 -2.92 -13.32 4.94
N ARG A 10 -3.15 -12.03 5.19
CA ARG A 10 -4.45 -11.48 5.60
C ARG A 10 -4.74 -10.15 4.94
N LEU A 11 -6.02 -9.80 4.86
CA LEU A 11 -6.44 -8.47 4.46
C LEU A 11 -5.88 -7.40 5.41
N GLY A 12 -5.55 -6.25 4.83
CA GLY A 12 -5.15 -5.07 5.57
C GLY A 12 -6.31 -4.46 6.36
N ASP A 13 -5.97 -3.78 7.44
CA ASP A 13 -6.87 -2.92 8.20
C ASP A 13 -6.81 -1.50 7.63
N ALA A 14 -7.96 -0.86 7.42
CA ALA A 14 -8.01 0.45 6.76
C ALA A 14 -7.25 1.53 7.55
N ASP A 15 -7.42 1.57 8.87
CA ASP A 15 -6.82 2.62 9.70
C ASP A 15 -5.33 2.38 9.93
N ARG A 16 -4.94 1.12 10.11
CA ARG A 16 -3.56 0.75 10.47
C ARG A 16 -2.66 0.54 9.26
N ASN A 17 -3.19 0.10 8.13
CA ASN A 17 -2.40 -0.25 6.95
C ASN A 17 -2.55 0.78 5.82
N LEU A 18 -3.76 1.28 5.54
CA LEU A 18 -3.97 2.26 4.47
C LEU A 18 -3.84 3.72 4.97
N GLY A 19 -4.40 4.02 6.14
CA GLY A 19 -4.41 5.36 6.73
C GLY A 19 -3.05 6.08 6.73
N PRO A 20 -1.97 5.46 7.23
CA PRO A 20 -0.65 6.08 7.25
C PRO A 20 -0.10 6.42 5.86
N ALA A 21 -0.37 5.57 4.86
CA ALA A 21 0.03 5.83 3.47
C ALA A 21 -0.72 7.05 2.90
N MET A 22 -2.01 7.17 3.20
CA MET A 22 -2.80 8.34 2.80
C MET A 22 -2.32 9.63 3.47
N ILE A 23 -1.96 9.57 4.76
CA ILE A 23 -1.37 10.72 5.47
C ILE A 23 -0.05 11.13 4.82
N PHE A 24 0.82 10.17 4.49
CA PHE A 24 2.07 10.46 3.78
C PHE A 24 1.80 11.16 2.43
N LEU A 25 0.91 10.60 1.60
CA LEU A 25 0.58 11.14 0.28
C LEU A 25 -0.13 12.50 0.32
N ALA A 26 -0.82 12.82 1.41
CA ALA A 26 -1.45 14.12 1.61
C ALA A 26 -0.50 15.17 2.19
N SER A 27 0.71 14.78 2.60
CA SER A 27 1.68 15.66 3.26
C SER A 27 2.74 16.18 2.28
N GLU A 28 3.50 17.19 2.72
CA GLU A 28 4.65 17.72 1.97
C GLU A 28 5.77 16.69 1.72
N MET A 29 5.76 15.57 2.47
CA MET A 29 6.75 14.51 2.31
C MET A 29 6.67 13.82 0.95
N SER A 30 5.52 13.87 0.27
CA SER A 30 5.33 13.32 -1.07
C SER A 30 5.36 14.38 -2.18
N SER A 31 5.87 15.59 -1.92
CA SER A 31 5.86 16.72 -2.87
C SER A 31 6.53 16.44 -4.22
N PHE A 32 7.41 15.44 -4.31
CA PHE A 32 8.07 15.02 -5.55
C PHE A 32 7.57 13.68 -6.10
N ILE A 33 6.42 13.19 -5.63
CA ILE A 33 5.78 11.96 -6.10
C ILE A 33 4.49 12.32 -6.83
N THR A 34 4.39 11.98 -8.12
CA THR A 34 3.18 12.22 -8.92
C THR A 34 3.03 11.20 -10.05
N GLY A 35 1.80 10.98 -10.51
CA GLY A 35 1.46 10.08 -11.61
C GLY A 35 1.73 8.59 -11.35
N GLN A 36 1.98 8.19 -10.10
CA GLN A 36 2.28 6.81 -9.73
C GLN A 36 1.05 6.11 -9.15
N ALA A 37 0.91 4.80 -9.41
CA ALA A 37 0.06 3.91 -8.66
C ALA A 37 0.90 3.19 -7.60
N ILE A 38 0.68 3.50 -6.32
CA ILE A 38 1.44 2.91 -5.21
C ILE A 38 0.57 1.83 -4.56
N ALA A 39 1.03 0.58 -4.63
CA ALA A 39 0.34 -0.55 -4.01
C ALA A 39 0.48 -0.52 -2.48
N VAL A 40 -0.65 -0.60 -1.78
CA VAL A 40 -0.74 -0.72 -0.30
C VAL A 40 -1.61 -1.94 0.02
N ASP A 41 -1.15 -3.12 -0.38
CA ASP A 41 -1.97 -4.34 -0.44
C ASP A 41 -1.28 -5.56 0.20
N GLY A 42 -0.22 -5.34 0.97
CA GLY A 42 0.56 -6.42 1.56
C GLY A 42 1.33 -7.28 0.54
N GLY A 43 1.48 -6.80 -0.71
CA GLY A 43 2.14 -7.51 -1.81
C GLY A 43 1.20 -8.41 -2.60
N MET A 44 -0.11 -8.22 -2.51
CA MET A 44 -1.10 -9.06 -3.22
C MET A 44 -0.91 -8.97 -4.74
N VAL A 45 -0.69 -7.77 -5.26
CA VAL A 45 -0.40 -7.52 -6.66
C VAL A 45 1.07 -7.15 -6.78
N MET A 46 1.93 -8.17 -6.93
CA MET A 46 3.31 -7.97 -7.37
C MET A 46 3.36 -7.99 -8.90
N LEU A 47 3.76 -6.86 -9.50
CA LEU A 47 4.29 -6.86 -10.86
C LEU A 47 5.75 -7.31 -10.77
N GLY A 48 6.01 -8.57 -11.12
CA GLY A 48 7.33 -9.02 -11.53
C GLY A 48 7.59 -8.61 -12.98
#